data_AF-D2ZP09-F1
#
_entry.id   AF-D2ZP09-F1
#
_cell.length_a   1.000
_cell.length_b   1.000
_cell.length_c   1.000
_cell.angle_alpha   90.00
_cell.angle_beta   90.00
_cell.angle_gamma   90.00
#
_symmetry.space_group_name_H-M   'P 1'
#
loop_
_entity.id
_entity.type
_entity.pdbx_description
1 polymer ?
#
loop_
_entity_poly.entity_id
_entity_poly.type
_entity_poly.pdbx_seq_one_letter_code
_entity_poly.pdbx_strand_id
1 'polypeptide(L)'
;MKMYYESDVNTDALEGKTVAVMGYGSQGRAQSRNMADSGVNVIVGLRENGNSWNLAKEDGMTVKTFSDAAKEADIIHILLPDEIQEKVYNEQIAPYVEAGNTISFSHGYNIHFGLIKPDEDVNIVMFAPKGPGSRVRTTYLDGFGIPGLVAIEQDATGDALQLALGMAKACGFTKAGVIETTFKEETETDLFGEQAVLCGGLTALINAGFQTLVEAGYQPEIAYFETCHEVKLIVDDIYEHGFGGMWKDVSNTAEYGGLTRRDYVITEETKKGMKKVLSEIQDGTFKKQFADENATDAANLKEMRAAEDQETIEVVGERLRKACGLQKDD
;
A
#
# COMPACT_ATOMS: atom_id res chain seq x y z
N MET A 1 -19.39 -2.53 -12.06
CA MET A 1 -18.02 -2.01 -11.88
C MET A 1 -17.91 -0.71 -12.65
N LYS A 2 -17.72 0.40 -11.94
CA LYS A 2 -17.47 1.71 -12.55
C LYS A 2 -15.97 1.99 -12.42
N MET A 3 -15.34 2.30 -13.54
CA MET A 3 -13.90 2.55 -13.63
C MET A 3 -13.70 3.90 -14.30
N TYR A 4 -12.82 4.72 -13.72
CA TYR A 4 -12.52 6.07 -14.15
C TYR A 4 -11.11 6.14 -14.72
N TYR A 5 -10.99 6.73 -15.90
CA TYR A 5 -9.74 7.02 -16.58
C TYR A 5 -9.52 8.53 -16.69
N GLU A 6 -8.39 8.94 -17.29
CA GLU A 6 -8.01 10.35 -17.39
C GLU A 6 -9.09 11.25 -18.03
N SER A 7 -9.85 10.72 -18.99
CA SER A 7 -10.94 11.42 -19.68
C SER A 7 -12.18 11.62 -18.82
N ASP A 8 -12.35 10.82 -17.77
CA ASP A 8 -13.56 10.81 -16.94
C ASP A 8 -13.44 11.76 -15.74
N VAL A 9 -12.24 12.26 -15.47
CA VAL A 9 -11.91 13.01 -14.25
C VAL A 9 -11.32 14.37 -14.59
N ASN A 10 -11.81 15.42 -13.95
CA ASN A 10 -11.19 16.73 -13.97
C ASN A 10 -10.60 17.09 -12.60
N THR A 11 -9.53 17.87 -12.59
CA THR A 11 -8.87 18.38 -11.39
C THR A 11 -9.44 19.71 -10.89
N ASP A 12 -10.41 20.31 -11.60
CA ASP A 12 -11.06 21.57 -11.20
C ASP A 12 -11.57 21.56 -9.74
N ALA A 13 -12.01 20.41 -9.23
CA ALA A 13 -12.46 20.28 -7.85
C ALA A 13 -11.35 20.60 -6.82
N LEU A 14 -10.07 20.51 -7.22
CA LEU A 14 -8.92 20.86 -6.39
C LEU A 14 -8.44 22.31 -6.58
N GLU A 15 -9.02 23.07 -7.53
CA GLU A 15 -8.57 24.42 -7.82
C GLU A 15 -8.76 25.34 -6.60
N GLY A 16 -7.69 26.03 -6.22
CA GLY A 16 -7.67 26.91 -5.05
C GLY A 16 -7.68 26.20 -3.70
N LYS A 17 -7.74 24.86 -3.66
CA LYS A 17 -7.72 24.07 -2.42
C LYS A 17 -6.29 23.74 -1.98
N THR A 18 -6.08 23.73 -0.66
CA THR A 18 -4.85 23.25 -0.03
C THR A 18 -5.02 21.81 0.44
N VAL A 19 -4.13 20.92 -0.02
CA VAL A 19 -4.06 19.53 0.42
C VAL A 19 -2.95 19.38 1.44
N ALA A 20 -3.29 19.08 2.69
CA ALA A 20 -2.33 18.70 3.71
C ALA A 20 -2.15 17.18 3.74
N VAL A 21 -0.97 16.71 3.34
CA VAL A 21 -0.59 15.31 3.47
C VAL A 21 0.03 15.08 4.84
N MET A 22 -0.64 14.31 5.69
CA MET A 22 -0.19 13.99 7.05
C MET A 22 0.66 12.73 7.03
N GLY A 23 1.98 12.90 7.14
CA GLY A 23 2.94 11.79 7.03
C GLY A 23 3.73 11.81 5.73
N TYR A 24 4.98 11.33 5.80
CA TYR A 24 5.93 11.35 4.68
C TYR A 24 6.76 10.07 4.64
N GLY A 25 6.08 8.93 4.87
CA GLY A 25 6.59 7.58 4.64
C GLY A 25 6.50 7.19 3.15
N SER A 26 6.40 5.89 2.87
CA SER A 26 6.35 5.36 1.49
C SER A 26 5.24 6.00 0.65
N GLN A 27 3.98 5.96 1.13
CA GLN A 27 2.84 6.57 0.44
C GLN A 27 2.87 8.09 0.53
N GLY A 28 3.10 8.64 1.73
CA GLY A 28 3.14 10.09 1.98
C GLY A 28 4.08 10.84 1.04
N ARG A 29 5.32 10.33 0.90
CA ARG A 29 6.32 10.91 0.01
C ARG A 29 5.94 10.79 -1.47
N ALA A 30 5.34 9.69 -1.89
CA ALA A 30 4.97 9.48 -3.29
C ALA A 30 3.78 10.35 -3.70
N GLN A 31 2.70 10.30 -2.93
CA GLN A 31 1.44 10.96 -3.29
C GLN A 31 1.54 12.48 -3.15
N SER A 32 2.18 13.00 -2.09
CA SER A 32 2.39 14.44 -1.95
C SER A 32 3.20 15.05 -3.10
N ARG A 33 4.28 14.38 -3.51
CA ARG A 33 5.12 14.82 -4.63
C ARG A 33 4.43 14.68 -5.98
N ASN A 34 3.69 13.60 -6.21
CA ASN A 34 2.94 13.44 -7.46
C ASN A 34 1.85 14.53 -7.58
N MET A 35 1.13 14.81 -6.49
CA MET A 35 0.14 15.90 -6.47
C MET A 35 0.79 17.27 -6.70
N ALA A 36 1.93 17.54 -6.06
CA ALA A 36 2.68 18.78 -6.26
C ALA A 36 3.18 18.95 -7.70
N ASP A 37 3.75 17.89 -8.30
CA ASP A 37 4.20 17.88 -9.70
C ASP A 37 3.02 18.09 -10.68
N SER A 38 1.82 17.65 -10.29
CA SER A 38 0.57 17.87 -11.02
C SER A 38 -0.06 19.25 -10.78
N GLY A 39 0.59 20.13 -10.00
CA GLY A 39 0.16 21.52 -9.77
C GLY A 39 -0.83 21.72 -8.62
N VAL A 40 -1.09 20.70 -7.81
CA VAL A 40 -1.92 20.83 -6.59
C VAL A 40 -1.14 21.59 -5.52
N ASN A 41 -1.80 22.47 -4.77
CA ASN A 41 -1.19 23.14 -3.63
C ASN A 41 -1.06 22.17 -2.45
N VAL A 42 0.12 21.59 -2.28
CA VAL A 42 0.39 20.57 -1.25
C VAL A 42 1.27 21.12 -0.13
N ILE A 43 0.84 20.88 1.10
CA ILE A 43 1.67 21.02 2.31
C ILE A 43 1.79 19.67 3.01
N VAL A 44 2.87 19.45 3.76
CA VAL A 44 3.11 18.19 4.46
C VAL A 44 3.12 18.43 5.97
N GLY A 45 2.21 17.77 6.68
CA GLY A 45 2.13 17.79 8.14
C GLY A 45 3.01 16.70 8.74
N LEU A 46 3.96 17.07 9.61
CA LEU A 46 4.94 16.16 10.19
C LEU A 46 5.29 16.53 11.64
N ARG A 47 5.89 15.57 12.36
CA ARG A 47 6.57 15.85 13.62
C ARG A 47 7.83 16.67 13.35
N GLU A 48 7.96 17.79 14.06
CA GLU A 48 9.10 18.69 13.91
C GLU A 48 10.44 18.00 14.16
N ASN A 49 11.45 18.33 13.34
CA ASN A 49 12.83 17.87 13.45
C ASN A 49 13.04 16.34 13.34
N GLY A 50 12.07 15.58 12.82
CA GLY A 50 12.23 14.15 12.52
C GLY A 50 12.92 13.87 11.17
N ASN A 51 13.25 12.60 10.91
CA ASN A 51 13.87 12.19 9.62
C ASN A 51 12.98 12.57 8.43
N SER A 52 11.68 12.26 8.51
CA SER A 52 10.73 12.57 7.45
C SER A 52 10.56 14.08 7.22
N TRP A 53 10.72 14.90 8.27
CA TRP A 53 10.64 16.36 8.19
C TRP A 53 11.79 16.92 7.35
N ASN A 54 13.01 16.45 7.61
CA ASN A 54 14.19 16.86 6.85
C ASN A 54 14.10 16.36 5.41
N LEU A 55 13.72 15.08 5.21
CA LEU A 55 13.55 14.51 3.88
C LEU A 55 12.50 15.26 3.03
N ALA A 56 11.37 15.65 3.63
CA ALA A 56 10.35 16.43 2.94
C ALA A 56 10.88 17.81 2.51
N LYS A 57 11.68 18.48 3.36
CA LYS A 57 12.35 19.74 2.99
C LYS A 57 13.38 19.55 1.87
N GLU A 58 14.16 18.46 1.92
CA GLU A 58 15.13 18.12 0.87
C GLU A 58 14.45 17.86 -0.48
N ASP A 59 13.28 17.22 -0.47
CA ASP A 59 12.45 17.02 -1.66
C ASP A 59 11.71 18.30 -2.11
N GLY A 60 11.87 19.43 -1.41
CA GLY A 60 11.31 20.74 -1.78
C GLY A 60 9.86 20.97 -1.32
N MET A 61 9.33 20.16 -0.41
CA MET A 61 7.96 20.30 0.08
C MET A 61 7.83 21.41 1.12
N THR A 62 6.65 22.05 1.16
CA THR A 62 6.27 22.94 2.27
C THR A 62 5.90 22.11 3.49
N VAL A 63 6.73 22.15 4.53
CA VAL A 63 6.56 21.33 5.75
C VAL A 63 6.02 22.15 6.91
N LYS A 64 5.03 21.61 7.62
CA LYS A 64 4.42 22.20 8.82
C LYS A 64 4.22 21.14 9.90
N THR A 65 3.93 21.58 11.13
CA THR A 65 3.45 20.68 12.18
C THR A 65 2.10 20.08 11.77
N PHE A 66 1.70 18.94 12.34
CA PHE A 66 0.37 18.36 12.08
C PHE A 66 -0.76 19.37 12.30
N SER A 67 -0.72 20.06 13.44
CA SER A 67 -1.68 21.09 13.81
C SER A 67 -1.73 22.26 12.82
N ASP A 68 -0.57 22.78 12.39
CA ASP A 68 -0.54 23.93 11.49
C ASP A 68 -0.89 23.55 10.05
N ALA A 69 -0.56 22.32 9.63
CA ALA A 69 -1.03 21.79 8.35
C ALA A 69 -2.56 21.61 8.35
N ALA A 70 -3.14 21.09 9.43
CA ALA A 70 -4.59 20.87 9.54
C ALA A 70 -5.36 22.20 9.47
N LYS A 71 -4.89 23.24 10.16
CA LYS A 71 -5.50 24.59 10.13
C LYS A 71 -5.55 25.24 8.75
N GLU A 72 -4.60 24.90 7.87
CA GLU A 72 -4.46 25.55 6.56
C GLU A 72 -5.08 24.74 5.42
N ALA A 73 -5.62 23.55 5.71
CA ALA A 73 -6.05 22.60 4.71
C ALA A 73 -7.55 22.69 4.43
N ASP A 74 -7.91 22.58 3.16
CA ASP A 74 -9.28 22.25 2.74
C ASP A 74 -9.47 20.72 2.68
N ILE A 75 -8.37 20.00 2.40
CA ILE A 75 -8.32 18.54 2.32
C ILE A 75 -7.17 18.03 3.19
N ILE A 76 -7.48 17.20 4.17
CA ILE A 76 -6.52 16.57 5.07
C ILE A 76 -6.38 15.11 4.67
N HIS A 77 -5.28 14.77 4.00
CA HIS A 77 -5.00 13.43 3.51
C HIS A 77 -4.04 12.69 4.44
N ILE A 78 -4.55 11.70 5.17
CA ILE A 78 -3.86 11.01 6.25
C ILE A 78 -3.11 9.78 5.72
N LEU A 79 -1.78 9.84 5.79
CA LEU A 79 -0.83 8.80 5.33
C LEU A 79 0.19 8.45 6.42
N LEU A 80 -0.30 8.39 7.66
CA LEU A 80 0.42 7.89 8.82
C LEU A 80 0.23 6.37 8.95
N PRO A 81 1.12 5.65 9.65
CA PRO A 81 0.86 4.26 10.05
C PRO A 81 -0.51 4.11 10.72
N ASP A 82 -1.28 3.09 10.35
CA ASP A 82 -2.68 2.95 10.75
C ASP A 82 -2.87 2.96 12.28
N GLU A 83 -1.94 2.37 13.02
CA GLU A 83 -1.97 2.29 14.47
C GLU A 83 -1.75 3.63 15.18
N ILE A 84 -1.19 4.63 14.50
CA ILE A 84 -0.98 5.97 15.08
C ILE A 84 -2.01 7.00 14.61
N GLN A 85 -2.78 6.70 13.56
CA GLN A 85 -3.72 7.65 12.97
C GLN A 85 -4.76 8.12 13.98
N GLU A 86 -5.38 7.23 14.76
CA GLU A 86 -6.42 7.60 15.75
C GLU A 86 -5.90 8.64 16.74
N LYS A 87 -4.72 8.40 17.31
CA LYS A 87 -4.11 9.31 18.29
C LYS A 87 -3.80 10.67 17.66
N VAL A 88 -3.11 10.68 16.51
CA VAL A 88 -2.73 11.94 15.85
C VAL A 88 -3.96 12.70 15.37
N TYR A 89 -4.97 11.99 14.86
CA TYR A 89 -6.22 12.58 14.45
C TYR A 89 -6.88 13.32 15.61
N ASN A 90 -7.13 12.64 16.73
CA ASN A 90 -7.82 13.21 17.87
C ASN A 90 -7.04 14.36 18.54
N GLU A 91 -5.71 14.24 18.65
CA GLU A 91 -4.89 15.20 19.38
C GLU A 91 -4.45 16.42 18.54
N GLN A 92 -4.25 16.24 17.23
CA GLN A 92 -3.52 17.22 16.40
C GLN A 92 -4.21 17.58 15.08
N ILE A 93 -5.27 16.86 14.68
CA ILE A 93 -6.00 17.15 13.43
C ILE A 93 -7.41 17.63 13.75
N ALA A 94 -8.22 16.80 14.41
CA ALA A 94 -9.62 17.04 14.75
C ALA A 94 -9.91 18.43 15.36
N PRO A 95 -9.06 19.00 16.25
CA PRO A 95 -9.31 20.33 16.80
C PRO A 95 -9.30 21.49 15.78
N TYR A 96 -8.84 21.24 14.55
CA TYR A 96 -8.72 22.23 13.48
C TYR A 96 -9.53 21.88 12.24
N VAL A 97 -10.30 20.80 12.29
CA VAL A 97 -11.21 20.41 11.20
C VAL A 97 -12.42 21.33 11.23
N GLU A 98 -12.78 21.90 10.09
CA GLU A 98 -13.93 22.78 9.92
C GLU A 98 -14.99 22.14 9.01
N ALA A 99 -16.25 22.58 9.16
CA ALA A 99 -17.35 22.15 8.30
C ALA A 99 -17.01 22.34 6.81
N GLY A 100 -17.26 21.32 6.00
CA GLY A 100 -16.94 21.29 4.58
C GLY A 100 -15.49 20.93 4.24
N ASN A 101 -14.62 20.73 5.24
CA ASN A 101 -13.32 20.10 4.99
C ASN A 101 -13.49 18.65 4.48
N THR A 102 -12.45 18.13 3.85
CA THR A 102 -12.39 16.73 3.44
C THR A 102 -11.31 15.98 4.20
N ILE A 103 -11.68 14.91 4.90
CA ILE A 103 -10.74 13.95 5.48
C ILE A 103 -10.56 12.82 4.48
N SER A 104 -9.32 12.58 4.08
CA SER A 104 -8.96 11.63 3.04
C SER A 104 -7.97 10.58 3.55
N PHE A 105 -8.11 9.33 3.08
CA PHE A 105 -7.22 8.22 3.40
C PHE A 105 -6.74 7.50 2.14
N SER A 106 -5.69 6.67 2.28
CA SER A 106 -5.32 5.64 1.29
C SER A 106 -5.49 4.21 1.78
N HIS A 107 -6.05 4.03 2.97
CA HIS A 107 -6.51 2.75 3.50
C HIS A 107 -7.70 2.99 4.43
N GLY A 108 -8.72 2.15 4.37
CA GLY A 108 -9.96 2.35 5.09
C GLY A 108 -9.95 1.93 6.56
N TYR A 109 -8.87 1.32 7.05
CA TYR A 109 -8.79 0.68 8.38
C TYR A 109 -9.44 1.47 9.52
N ASN A 110 -9.02 2.72 9.72
CA ASN A 110 -9.45 3.52 10.87
C ASN A 110 -10.92 3.95 10.79
N ILE A 111 -11.45 4.17 9.59
CA ILE A 111 -12.86 4.50 9.37
C ILE A 111 -13.71 3.23 9.47
N HIS A 112 -13.33 2.17 8.75
CA HIS A 112 -14.07 0.91 8.71
C HIS A 112 -14.21 0.26 10.09
N PHE A 113 -13.15 0.27 10.90
CA PHE A 113 -13.17 -0.27 12.26
C PHE A 113 -13.64 0.72 13.33
N GLY A 114 -14.07 1.92 12.93
CA GLY A 114 -14.67 2.94 13.78
C GLY A 114 -13.74 3.56 14.82
N LEU A 115 -12.43 3.61 14.52
CA LEU A 115 -11.39 4.22 15.38
C LEU A 115 -11.34 5.74 15.21
N ILE A 116 -11.50 6.22 13.98
CA ILE A 116 -11.64 7.65 13.66
C ILE A 116 -13.09 7.93 13.28
N LYS A 117 -13.66 8.98 13.89
CA LYS A 117 -15.05 9.41 13.65
C LYS A 117 -15.07 10.92 13.41
N PRO A 118 -14.93 11.36 12.15
CA PRO A 118 -15.11 12.75 11.80
C PRO A 118 -16.57 13.19 11.98
N ASP A 119 -16.79 14.50 12.10
CA ASP A 119 -18.13 15.08 12.28
C ASP A 119 -19.00 14.93 11.02
N GLU A 120 -20.32 15.03 11.14
CA GLU A 120 -21.27 14.79 10.03
C GLU A 120 -21.18 15.84 8.90
N ASP A 121 -20.55 16.99 9.16
CA ASP A 121 -20.44 18.12 8.24
C ASP A 121 -19.14 18.16 7.43
N VAL A 122 -18.32 17.10 7.50
CA VAL A 122 -17.09 16.95 6.67
C VAL A 122 -17.23 15.86 5.61
N ASN A 123 -16.43 15.89 4.55
CA ASN A 123 -16.34 14.73 3.66
C ASN A 123 -15.41 13.68 4.24
N ILE A 124 -15.72 12.40 4.02
CA ILE A 124 -14.85 11.27 4.34
C ILE A 124 -14.64 10.46 3.07
N VAL A 125 -13.43 10.54 2.53
CA VAL A 125 -13.09 9.95 1.23
C VAL A 125 -11.85 9.09 1.32
N MET A 126 -11.70 8.18 0.37
CA MET A 126 -10.48 7.42 0.19
C MET A 126 -10.13 7.38 -1.28
N PHE A 127 -8.84 7.53 -1.55
CA PHE A 127 -8.26 7.09 -2.81
C PHE A 127 -6.98 6.30 -2.49
N ALA A 128 -6.97 5.04 -2.90
CA ALA A 128 -5.98 4.06 -2.44
C ALA A 128 -5.23 3.46 -3.64
N PRO A 129 -3.90 3.64 -3.77
CA PRO A 129 -3.14 2.92 -4.78
C PRO A 129 -3.07 1.43 -4.43
N LYS A 130 -3.25 0.55 -5.41
CA LYS A 130 -3.01 -0.88 -5.23
C LYS A 130 -1.55 -1.22 -5.52
N GLY A 131 -0.67 -0.66 -4.70
CA GLY A 131 0.78 -0.89 -4.79
C GLY A 131 1.60 -0.06 -3.80
N PRO A 132 2.85 -0.45 -3.55
CA PRO A 132 3.72 0.24 -2.60
C PRO A 132 4.09 1.64 -3.09
N GLY A 133 4.26 2.58 -2.16
CA GLY A 133 4.51 3.99 -2.47
C GLY A 133 5.75 4.25 -3.34
N SER A 134 6.81 3.45 -3.20
CA SER A 134 7.98 3.52 -4.09
C SER A 134 7.62 3.32 -5.57
N ARG A 135 6.70 2.38 -5.85
CA ARG A 135 6.20 2.12 -7.20
C ARG A 135 5.21 3.20 -7.65
N VAL A 136 4.41 3.76 -6.73
CA VAL A 136 3.54 4.91 -7.01
C VAL A 136 4.35 6.09 -7.57
N ARG A 137 5.49 6.42 -6.95
CA ARG A 137 6.34 7.52 -7.44
C ARG A 137 7.04 7.15 -8.76
N THR A 138 7.61 5.96 -8.84
CA THR A 138 8.42 5.57 -10.01
C THR A 138 7.56 5.50 -11.27
N THR A 139 6.40 4.84 -11.22
CA THR A 139 5.49 4.74 -12.36
C THR A 139 4.92 6.08 -12.81
N TYR A 140 4.67 7.01 -11.86
CA TYR A 140 4.27 8.38 -12.17
C TYR A 140 5.35 9.11 -12.97
N LEU A 141 6.61 9.01 -12.54
CA LEU A 141 7.75 9.62 -13.25
C LEU A 141 7.99 9.00 -14.63
N ASP A 142 7.69 7.72 -14.79
CA ASP A 142 7.72 7.02 -16.09
C ASP A 142 6.53 7.40 -17.00
N GLY A 143 5.66 8.31 -16.55
CA GLY A 143 4.51 8.81 -17.32
C GLY A 143 3.29 7.89 -17.26
N PHE A 144 3.28 6.88 -16.40
CA PHE A 144 2.14 5.98 -16.16
C PHE A 144 1.60 6.15 -14.72
N GLY A 145 0.96 5.13 -14.15
CA GLY A 145 0.48 5.10 -12.77
C GLY A 145 0.16 3.69 -12.30
N ILE A 146 -0.24 3.55 -11.04
CA ILE A 146 -0.72 2.28 -10.47
C ILE A 146 -2.24 2.32 -10.42
N PRO A 147 -2.95 1.19 -10.65
CA PRO A 147 -4.39 1.12 -10.43
C PRO A 147 -4.77 1.65 -9.05
N GLY A 148 -5.83 2.47 -9.02
CA GLY A 148 -6.35 3.05 -7.79
C GLY A 148 -7.73 2.51 -7.44
N LEU A 149 -8.10 2.65 -6.17
CA LEU A 149 -9.48 2.56 -5.72
C LEU A 149 -9.96 3.94 -5.26
N VAL A 150 -11.26 4.19 -5.35
CA VAL A 150 -11.91 5.36 -4.77
C VAL A 150 -13.14 4.93 -3.97
N ALA A 151 -13.33 5.50 -2.78
CA ALA A 151 -14.49 5.24 -1.94
C ALA A 151 -14.92 6.51 -1.21
N ILE A 152 -16.23 6.64 -1.00
CA ILE A 152 -16.84 7.76 -0.26
C ILE A 152 -17.65 7.18 0.88
N GLU A 153 -17.28 7.50 2.11
CA GLU A 153 -18.03 7.11 3.31
C GLU A 153 -19.05 8.20 3.67
N GLN A 154 -18.67 9.47 3.49
CA GLN A 154 -19.51 10.63 3.80
C GLN A 154 -19.28 11.74 2.76
N ASP A 155 -20.37 12.31 2.26
CA ASP A 155 -20.38 13.41 1.29
C ASP A 155 -21.25 14.55 1.82
N ALA A 156 -20.64 15.43 2.63
CA ALA A 156 -21.31 16.56 3.27
C ALA A 156 -21.48 17.76 2.32
N THR A 157 -20.61 17.89 1.31
CA THR A 157 -20.60 19.04 0.39
C THR A 157 -21.21 18.74 -0.99
N GLY A 158 -21.38 17.45 -1.34
CA GLY A 158 -21.92 17.01 -2.64
C GLY A 158 -20.87 16.89 -3.75
N ASP A 159 -19.58 17.10 -3.44
CA ASP A 159 -18.45 17.01 -4.37
C ASP A 159 -17.34 16.05 -3.90
N ALA A 160 -17.59 15.24 -2.86
CA ALA A 160 -16.58 14.35 -2.26
C ALA A 160 -15.93 13.40 -3.28
N LEU A 161 -16.73 12.81 -4.18
CA LEU A 161 -16.22 11.91 -5.21
C LEU A 161 -15.29 12.62 -6.19
N GLN A 162 -15.62 13.85 -6.59
CA GLN A 162 -14.85 14.65 -7.51
C GLN A 162 -13.52 15.07 -6.89
N LEU A 163 -13.51 15.39 -5.58
CA LEU A 163 -12.28 15.67 -4.84
C LEU A 163 -11.36 14.45 -4.79
N ALA A 164 -11.90 13.28 -4.45
CA ALA A 164 -11.14 12.04 -4.39
C ALA A 164 -10.59 11.62 -5.75
N LEU A 165 -11.41 11.70 -6.82
CA LEU A 165 -10.97 11.43 -8.18
C LEU A 165 -9.93 12.46 -8.66
N GLY A 166 -10.10 13.74 -8.32
CA GLY A 166 -9.12 14.79 -8.61
C GLY A 166 -7.75 14.48 -8.02
N MET A 167 -7.71 14.05 -6.75
CA MET A 167 -6.46 13.62 -6.10
C MET A 167 -5.89 12.35 -6.76
N ALA A 168 -6.73 11.37 -7.09
CA ALA A 168 -6.31 10.16 -7.79
C ALA A 168 -5.69 10.47 -9.17
N LYS A 169 -6.27 11.41 -9.93
CA LYS A 169 -5.72 11.90 -11.20
C LYS A 169 -4.40 12.65 -11.00
N ALA A 170 -4.32 13.54 -10.00
CA ALA A 170 -3.09 14.24 -9.66
C ALA A 170 -1.96 13.29 -9.23
N CYS A 171 -2.29 12.14 -8.65
CA CYS A 171 -1.35 11.07 -8.34
C CYS A 171 -1.02 10.13 -9.52
N GLY A 172 -1.68 10.30 -10.68
CA GLY A 172 -1.49 9.50 -11.90
C GLY A 172 -2.30 8.20 -11.97
N PHE A 173 -3.15 7.89 -10.98
CA PHE A 173 -3.84 6.61 -10.89
C PHE A 173 -4.83 6.39 -12.04
N THR A 174 -5.44 7.46 -12.54
CA THR A 174 -6.40 7.41 -13.67
C THR A 174 -5.76 7.00 -15.01
N LYS A 175 -4.42 6.92 -15.10
CA LYS A 175 -3.73 6.37 -16.28
C LYS A 175 -3.85 4.85 -16.36
N ALA A 176 -3.75 4.18 -15.22
CA ALA A 176 -4.02 2.74 -15.11
C ALA A 176 -5.52 2.46 -14.91
N GLY A 177 -6.23 3.41 -14.30
CA GLY A 177 -7.66 3.40 -14.02
C GLY A 177 -7.96 3.29 -12.53
N VAL A 178 -9.06 3.93 -12.11
CA VAL A 178 -9.52 3.99 -10.72
C VAL A 178 -10.87 3.30 -10.60
N ILE A 179 -11.01 2.35 -9.68
CA ILE A 179 -12.25 1.58 -9.48
C ILE A 179 -12.99 2.10 -8.25
N GLU A 180 -14.30 2.30 -8.38
CA GLU A 180 -15.17 2.65 -7.25
C GLU A 180 -15.41 1.44 -6.33
N THR A 181 -15.26 1.64 -5.02
CA THR A 181 -15.41 0.63 -3.96
C THR A 181 -16.02 1.27 -2.69
N THR A 182 -16.02 0.54 -1.57
CA THR A 182 -16.41 1.03 -0.24
C THR A 182 -15.24 0.92 0.73
N PHE A 183 -15.27 1.69 1.83
CA PHE A 183 -14.26 1.55 2.89
C PHE A 183 -14.17 0.13 3.44
N LYS A 184 -15.32 -0.56 3.56
CA LYS A 184 -15.40 -1.97 3.95
C LYS A 184 -14.69 -2.89 2.96
N GLU A 185 -15.06 -2.82 1.68
CA GLU A 185 -14.49 -3.71 0.66
C GLU A 185 -12.98 -3.47 0.50
N GLU A 186 -12.55 -2.21 0.47
CA GLU A 186 -11.12 -1.87 0.41
C GLU A 186 -10.38 -2.43 1.61
N THR A 187 -10.84 -2.15 2.84
CA THR A 187 -10.15 -2.57 4.06
C THR A 187 -10.02 -4.09 4.12
N GLU A 188 -11.13 -4.81 3.91
CA GLU A 188 -11.15 -6.27 4.02
C GLU A 188 -10.30 -6.95 2.94
N THR A 189 -10.34 -6.44 1.70
CA THR A 189 -9.62 -7.05 0.57
C THR A 189 -8.15 -6.69 0.56
N ASP A 190 -7.78 -5.50 1.00
CA ASP A 190 -6.38 -5.06 1.11
C ASP A 190 -5.64 -5.88 2.17
N LEU A 191 -6.19 -5.93 3.40
CA LEU A 191 -5.67 -6.75 4.50
C LEU A 191 -5.59 -8.24 4.12
N PHE A 192 -6.60 -8.76 3.42
CA PHE A 192 -6.56 -10.14 2.95
C PHE A 192 -5.45 -10.35 1.92
N GLY A 193 -5.32 -9.43 0.96
CA GLY A 193 -4.33 -9.49 -0.10
C GLY A 193 -2.91 -9.56 0.46
N GLU A 194 -2.55 -8.64 1.36
CA GLU A 194 -1.22 -8.60 1.97
C GLU A 194 -0.92 -9.82 2.85
N GLN A 195 -1.89 -10.28 3.65
CA GLN A 195 -1.69 -11.40 4.58
C GLN A 195 -1.62 -12.74 3.85
N ALA A 196 -2.54 -12.98 2.91
CA ALA A 196 -2.71 -14.29 2.30
C ALA A 196 -1.92 -14.50 1.00
N VAL A 197 -1.55 -13.42 0.29
CA VAL A 197 -0.93 -13.53 -1.04
C VAL A 197 0.31 -12.66 -1.18
N LEU A 198 0.19 -11.33 -1.11
CA LEU A 198 1.22 -10.39 -1.59
C LEU A 198 2.46 -10.36 -0.69
N CYS A 199 2.27 -10.43 0.64
CA CYS A 199 3.36 -10.42 1.60
C CYS A 199 3.49 -11.82 2.22
N GLY A 200 2.59 -12.18 3.14
CA GLY A 200 2.73 -13.41 3.93
C GLY A 200 2.75 -14.70 3.08
N GLY A 201 1.80 -14.83 2.15
CA GLY A 201 1.71 -16.02 1.28
C GLY A 201 2.91 -16.18 0.35
N LEU A 202 3.32 -15.09 -0.32
CA LEU A 202 4.42 -15.10 -1.29
C LEU A 202 5.76 -15.38 -0.62
N THR A 203 6.10 -14.66 0.45
CA THR A 203 7.39 -14.85 1.14
C THR A 203 7.48 -16.25 1.74
N ALA A 204 6.39 -16.76 2.33
CA ALA A 204 6.35 -18.13 2.86
C ALA A 204 6.52 -19.19 1.75
N LEU A 205 5.88 -19.02 0.58
CA LEU A 205 6.03 -19.95 -0.55
C LEU A 205 7.47 -19.95 -1.08
N ILE A 206 8.05 -18.77 -1.25
CA ILE A 206 9.44 -18.60 -1.69
C ILE A 206 10.40 -19.28 -0.71
N ASN A 207 10.26 -19.00 0.59
CA ASN A 207 11.15 -19.54 1.62
C ASN A 207 10.99 -21.07 1.76
N ALA A 208 9.76 -21.59 1.74
CA ALA A 208 9.52 -23.05 1.78
C ALA A 208 10.16 -23.77 0.58
N GLY A 209 10.05 -23.20 -0.62
CA GLY A 209 10.73 -23.72 -1.81
C GLY A 209 12.25 -23.69 -1.68
N PHE A 210 12.79 -22.56 -1.20
CA PHE A 210 14.23 -22.38 -0.95
C PHE A 210 14.76 -23.42 0.03
N GLN A 211 14.13 -23.52 1.21
CA GLN A 211 14.51 -24.47 2.27
C GLN A 211 14.45 -25.92 1.77
N THR A 212 13.40 -26.30 1.04
CA THR A 212 13.27 -27.64 0.45
C THR A 212 14.47 -28.00 -0.44
N LEU A 213 14.94 -27.07 -1.27
CA LEU A 213 16.10 -27.31 -2.14
C LEU A 213 17.41 -27.38 -1.33
N VAL A 214 17.61 -26.47 -0.39
CA VAL A 214 18.82 -26.44 0.44
C VAL A 214 18.92 -27.70 1.31
N GLU A 215 17.82 -28.13 1.94
CA GLU A 215 17.76 -29.34 2.75
C GLU A 215 18.03 -30.62 1.93
N ALA A 216 17.66 -30.62 0.65
CA ALA A 216 17.98 -31.70 -0.28
C ALA A 216 19.46 -31.70 -0.73
N GLY A 217 20.26 -30.72 -0.30
CA GLY A 217 21.70 -30.63 -0.59
C GLY A 217 22.06 -29.84 -1.85
N TYR A 218 21.11 -29.10 -2.43
CA TYR A 218 21.41 -28.19 -3.54
C TYR A 218 22.13 -26.92 -3.05
N GLN A 219 22.85 -26.25 -3.96
CA GLN A 219 23.55 -25.02 -3.63
C GLN A 219 22.54 -23.91 -3.27
N PRO A 220 22.71 -23.19 -2.14
CA PRO A 220 21.81 -22.12 -1.75
C PRO A 220 21.68 -21.02 -2.80
N GLU A 221 22.74 -20.72 -3.55
CA GLU A 221 22.71 -19.72 -4.60
C GLU A 221 21.79 -20.13 -5.76
N ILE A 222 21.83 -21.40 -6.14
CA ILE A 222 20.92 -21.94 -7.17
C ILE A 222 19.49 -21.98 -6.64
N ALA A 223 19.28 -22.41 -5.39
CA ALA A 223 17.96 -22.38 -4.77
C ALA A 223 17.37 -20.96 -4.77
N TYR A 224 18.17 -19.93 -4.43
CA TYR A 224 17.74 -18.54 -4.48
C TYR A 224 17.32 -18.10 -5.89
N PHE A 225 18.09 -18.45 -6.92
CA PHE A 225 17.74 -18.08 -8.30
C PHE A 225 16.41 -18.71 -8.72
N GLU A 226 16.23 -20.00 -8.45
CA GLU A 226 15.05 -20.78 -8.86
C GLU A 226 13.78 -20.38 -8.08
N THR A 227 13.90 -20.06 -6.78
CA THR A 227 12.71 -19.88 -5.93
C THR A 227 12.40 -18.43 -5.59
N CYS A 228 13.34 -17.50 -5.77
CA CYS A 228 13.15 -16.08 -5.46
C CYS A 228 13.39 -15.18 -6.69
N HIS A 229 14.55 -15.28 -7.33
CA HIS A 229 14.92 -14.37 -8.41
C HIS A 229 13.98 -14.49 -9.62
N GLU A 230 13.72 -15.72 -10.07
CA GLU A 230 12.91 -15.98 -11.26
C GLU A 230 11.41 -15.73 -11.03
N VAL A 231 10.96 -15.68 -9.76
CA VAL A 231 9.57 -15.31 -9.42
C VAL A 231 9.22 -13.94 -10.00
N LYS A 232 10.16 -12.98 -9.99
CA LYS A 232 9.91 -11.67 -10.60
C LYS A 232 9.56 -11.79 -12.09
N LEU A 233 10.29 -12.61 -12.84
CA LEU A 233 10.10 -12.75 -14.29
C LEU A 233 8.74 -13.38 -14.60
N ILE A 234 8.38 -14.45 -13.87
CA ILE A 234 7.07 -15.09 -14.00
C ILE A 234 5.93 -14.13 -13.62
N VAL A 235 6.11 -13.33 -12.56
CA VAL A 235 5.11 -12.34 -12.15
C VAL A 235 4.98 -11.22 -13.17
N ASP A 236 6.08 -10.78 -13.80
CA ASP A 236 6.05 -9.79 -14.89
C ASP A 236 5.24 -10.34 -16.09
N ASP A 237 5.45 -11.59 -16.51
CA ASP A 237 4.65 -12.20 -17.59
C ASP A 237 3.16 -12.32 -17.24
N ILE A 238 2.85 -12.69 -15.99
CA ILE A 238 1.48 -12.75 -15.49
C ILE A 238 0.85 -11.35 -15.49
N TYR A 239 1.61 -10.33 -15.09
CA TYR A 239 1.16 -8.95 -15.06
C TYR A 239 0.84 -8.43 -16.47
N GLU A 240 1.70 -8.70 -17.44
CA GLU A 240 1.54 -8.18 -18.81
C GLU A 240 0.58 -9.00 -19.67
N HIS A 241 0.49 -10.33 -19.44
CA HIS A 241 -0.16 -11.25 -20.37
C HIS A 241 -1.14 -12.23 -19.70
N GLY A 242 -1.29 -12.18 -18.38
CA GLY A 242 -2.10 -13.11 -17.59
C GLY A 242 -1.54 -14.54 -17.61
N PHE A 243 -2.21 -15.45 -16.89
CA PHE A 243 -1.76 -16.85 -16.78
C PHE A 243 -1.62 -17.53 -18.15
N GLY A 244 -2.57 -17.30 -19.07
CA GLY A 244 -2.54 -17.90 -20.39
C GLY A 244 -1.41 -17.37 -21.28
N GLY A 245 -0.90 -16.17 -21.01
CA GLY A 245 0.30 -15.63 -21.65
C GLY A 245 1.57 -16.25 -21.08
N MET A 246 1.71 -16.21 -19.75
CA MET A 246 2.84 -16.84 -19.05
C MET A 246 2.98 -18.34 -19.43
N TRP A 247 1.89 -19.11 -19.46
CA TRP A 247 1.96 -20.53 -19.84
C TRP A 247 2.45 -20.78 -21.27
N LYS A 248 2.26 -19.81 -22.17
CA LYS A 248 2.77 -19.90 -23.56
C LYS A 248 4.25 -19.52 -23.67
N ASP A 249 4.77 -18.76 -22.72
CA ASP A 249 6.17 -18.31 -22.73
C ASP A 249 7.11 -19.32 -22.06
N VAL A 250 6.61 -20.08 -21.07
CA VAL A 250 7.37 -21.17 -20.45
C VAL A 250 7.39 -22.45 -21.30
N SER A 251 8.36 -23.34 -21.03
CA SER A 251 8.43 -24.63 -21.72
C SER A 251 7.24 -25.55 -21.40
N ASN A 252 6.90 -26.47 -22.31
CA ASN A 252 5.88 -27.49 -22.08
C ASN A 252 6.13 -28.33 -20.81
N THR A 253 7.40 -28.52 -20.43
CA THR A 253 7.76 -29.22 -19.18
C THR A 253 7.34 -28.42 -17.96
N ALA A 254 7.58 -27.11 -17.97
CA ALA A 254 7.17 -26.20 -16.90
C ALA A 254 5.63 -26.06 -16.84
N GLU A 255 4.96 -25.93 -17.97
CA GLU A 255 3.49 -25.88 -18.03
C GLU A 255 2.86 -27.17 -17.47
N TYR A 256 3.29 -28.33 -17.96
CA TYR A 256 2.79 -29.62 -17.47
C TYR A 256 3.09 -29.80 -15.98
N GLY A 257 4.32 -29.49 -15.54
CA GLY A 257 4.73 -29.51 -14.14
C GLY A 257 3.85 -28.63 -13.26
N GLY A 258 3.76 -27.34 -13.59
CA GLY A 258 2.99 -26.34 -12.84
C GLY A 258 1.51 -26.69 -12.75
N LEU A 259 0.86 -27.02 -13.87
CA LEU A 259 -0.58 -27.32 -13.90
C LEU A 259 -0.95 -28.58 -13.12
N THR A 260 -0.06 -29.58 -13.08
CA THR A 260 -0.35 -30.86 -12.40
C THR A 260 0.13 -30.91 -10.95
N ARG A 261 1.13 -30.12 -10.56
CA ARG A 261 1.71 -30.14 -9.20
C ARG A 261 1.21 -29.00 -8.32
N ARG A 262 0.65 -27.91 -8.88
CA ARG A 262 0.16 -26.78 -8.07
C ARG A 262 -0.84 -27.19 -6.99
N ASP A 263 -1.67 -28.20 -7.24
CA ASP A 263 -2.66 -28.68 -6.27
C ASP A 263 -2.03 -29.45 -5.09
N TYR A 264 -0.73 -29.78 -5.16
CA TYR A 264 0.02 -30.35 -4.03
C TYR A 264 0.51 -29.27 -3.06
N VAL A 265 0.68 -28.04 -3.56
CA VAL A 265 1.17 -26.89 -2.79
C VAL A 265 -0.01 -26.01 -2.35
N ILE A 266 -0.93 -25.73 -3.26
CA ILE A 266 -2.18 -24.99 -3.02
C ILE A 266 -3.31 -26.00 -2.84
N THR A 267 -3.42 -26.53 -1.62
CA THR A 267 -4.39 -27.56 -1.27
C THR A 267 -5.71 -26.96 -0.77
N GLU A 268 -6.68 -27.82 -0.45
CA GLU A 268 -7.91 -27.39 0.24
C GLU A 268 -7.59 -26.84 1.64
N GLU A 269 -6.55 -27.33 2.32
CA GLU A 269 -6.06 -26.79 3.58
C GLU A 269 -5.50 -25.37 3.42
N THR A 270 -4.75 -25.10 2.34
CA THR A 270 -4.28 -23.74 2.01
C THR A 270 -5.47 -22.79 1.84
N LYS A 271 -6.51 -23.23 1.10
CA LYS A 271 -7.76 -22.44 0.94
C LYS A 271 -8.52 -22.26 2.25
N LYS A 272 -8.53 -23.25 3.15
CA LYS A 272 -9.11 -23.11 4.49
C LYS A 272 -8.35 -22.07 5.31
N GLY A 273 -7.02 -22.03 5.22
CA GLY A 273 -6.18 -20.99 5.82
C GLY A 273 -6.56 -19.60 5.32
N MET A 274 -6.66 -19.42 4.01
CA MET A 274 -7.11 -18.15 3.41
C MET A 274 -8.51 -17.73 3.89
N LYS A 275 -9.48 -18.67 3.96
CA LYS A 275 -10.81 -18.38 4.50
C LYS A 275 -10.78 -17.96 5.97
N LYS A 276 -9.89 -18.56 6.76
CA LYS A 276 -9.69 -18.18 8.16
C LYS A 276 -9.14 -16.76 8.27
N VAL A 277 -8.11 -16.42 7.49
CA VAL A 277 -7.56 -15.06 7.41
C VAL A 277 -8.66 -14.04 7.09
N LEU A 278 -9.44 -14.29 6.04
CA LEU A 278 -10.55 -13.40 5.69
C LEU A 278 -11.59 -13.27 6.81
N SER A 279 -11.95 -14.38 7.47
CA SER A 279 -12.88 -14.36 8.61
C SER A 279 -12.36 -13.51 9.77
N GLU A 280 -11.09 -13.66 10.15
CA GLU A 280 -10.47 -12.92 11.26
C GLU A 280 -10.32 -11.42 10.96
N ILE A 281 -10.21 -11.05 9.68
CA ILE A 281 -10.29 -9.65 9.23
C ILE A 281 -11.73 -9.14 9.40
N GLN A 282 -12.71 -9.86 8.85
CA GLN A 282 -14.11 -9.45 8.80
C GLN A 282 -14.78 -9.36 10.18
N ASP A 283 -14.40 -10.24 11.12
CA ASP A 283 -14.94 -10.24 12.48
C ASP A 283 -14.17 -9.33 13.46
N GLY A 284 -13.09 -8.69 13.01
CA GLY A 284 -12.27 -7.78 13.79
C GLY A 284 -11.26 -8.45 14.72
N THR A 285 -11.06 -9.77 14.63
CA THR A 285 -10.01 -10.50 15.37
C THR A 285 -8.63 -9.95 15.04
N PHE A 286 -8.31 -9.75 13.76
CA PHE A 286 -7.02 -9.17 13.33
C PHE A 286 -6.84 -7.76 13.89
N LYS A 287 -7.86 -6.91 13.78
CA LYS A 287 -7.86 -5.54 14.36
C LYS A 287 -7.47 -5.57 15.85
N LYS A 288 -8.08 -6.47 16.62
CA LYS A 288 -7.79 -6.60 18.06
C LYS A 288 -6.34 -7.04 18.30
N GLN A 289 -5.87 -8.06 17.59
CA GLN A 289 -4.50 -8.57 17.71
C GLN A 289 -3.48 -7.49 17.37
N PHE A 290 -3.71 -6.74 16.29
CA PHE A 290 -2.82 -5.65 15.89
C PHE A 290 -2.82 -4.49 16.91
N ALA A 291 -3.97 -4.16 17.49
CA ALA A 291 -4.04 -3.19 18.58
C ALA A 291 -3.24 -3.65 19.82
N ASP A 292 -3.39 -4.93 20.22
CA ASP A 292 -2.66 -5.53 21.34
C ASP A 292 -1.14 -5.53 21.09
N GLU A 293 -0.72 -5.83 19.86
CA GLU A 293 0.69 -5.76 19.43
C GLU A 293 1.26 -4.35 19.59
N ASN A 294 0.53 -3.34 19.11
CA ASN A 294 0.95 -1.94 19.20
C ASN A 294 0.97 -1.39 20.63
N ALA A 295 0.11 -1.91 21.52
CA ALA A 295 0.15 -1.58 22.95
C ALA A 295 1.47 -2.02 23.64
N THR A 296 2.21 -2.94 23.01
CA THR A 296 3.53 -3.40 23.46
C THR A 296 4.70 -2.78 22.69
N ASP A 297 4.47 -1.67 21.96
CA ASP A 297 5.45 -1.07 21.06
C ASP A 297 5.95 -2.09 20.00
N ALA A 298 5.03 -2.89 19.46
CA ALA A 298 5.28 -3.88 18.42
C ALA A 298 6.40 -4.88 18.75
N ALA A 299 6.42 -5.39 19.99
CA ALA A 299 7.48 -6.25 20.49
C ALA A 299 7.62 -7.56 19.69
N ASN A 300 6.52 -8.26 19.40
CA ASN A 300 6.56 -9.52 18.66
C ASN A 300 6.93 -9.25 17.20
N LEU A 301 6.45 -8.16 16.60
CA LEU A 301 6.82 -7.77 15.24
C LEU A 301 8.31 -7.45 15.11
N LYS A 302 8.91 -6.80 16.11
CA LYS A 302 10.36 -6.58 16.16
C LYS A 302 11.13 -7.88 16.25
N GLU A 303 10.66 -8.84 17.04
CA GLU A 303 11.26 -10.18 17.12
C GLU A 303 11.15 -10.95 15.80
N MET A 304 9.96 -10.96 15.18
CA MET A 304 9.75 -11.59 13.87
C MET A 304 10.67 -10.99 12.80
N ARG A 305 10.80 -9.65 12.74
CA ARG A 305 11.74 -8.98 11.81
C ARG A 305 13.19 -9.41 12.05
N ALA A 306 13.64 -9.45 13.31
CA ALA A 306 14.99 -9.88 13.63
C ALA A 306 15.27 -11.34 13.27
N ALA A 307 14.25 -12.20 13.31
CA ALA A 307 14.35 -13.58 12.85
C ALA A 307 14.41 -13.68 11.31
N GLU A 308 13.55 -12.94 10.60
CA GLU A 308 13.53 -12.87 9.13
C GLU A 308 14.88 -12.38 8.57
N ASP A 309 15.49 -11.35 9.20
CA ASP A 309 16.80 -10.83 8.81
C ASP A 309 17.94 -11.89 8.91
N GLN A 310 17.72 -12.98 9.66
CA GLN A 310 18.68 -14.07 9.85
C GLN A 310 18.41 -15.28 8.96
N GLU A 311 17.31 -15.30 8.21
CA GLU A 311 16.99 -16.39 7.30
C GLU A 311 18.10 -16.55 6.25
N THR A 312 18.42 -17.81 5.92
CA THR A 312 19.53 -18.10 4.98
C THR A 312 19.28 -17.50 3.60
N ILE A 313 18.00 -17.41 3.19
CA ILE A 313 17.61 -16.81 1.92
C ILE A 313 17.99 -15.32 1.84
N GLU A 314 17.93 -14.58 2.95
CA GLU A 314 18.30 -13.16 2.98
C GLU A 314 19.82 -12.98 2.91
N VAL A 315 20.58 -13.76 3.68
CA VAL A 315 22.05 -13.70 3.65
C VAL A 315 22.60 -14.04 2.26
N VAL A 316 22.08 -15.11 1.65
CA VAL A 316 22.48 -15.50 0.29
C VAL A 316 21.99 -14.48 -0.74
N GLY A 317 20.74 -14.04 -0.59
CA GLY A 317 20.07 -13.11 -1.50
C GLY A 317 20.75 -11.75 -1.56
N GLU A 318 21.13 -11.16 -0.42
CA GLU A 318 21.85 -9.88 -0.37
C GLU A 318 23.13 -9.92 -1.21
N ARG A 319 23.95 -10.95 -1.01
CA ARG A 319 25.20 -11.14 -1.75
C ARG A 319 24.94 -11.27 -3.26
N LEU A 320 23.92 -12.02 -3.66
CA LEU A 320 23.57 -12.20 -5.06
C LEU A 320 22.99 -10.92 -5.69
N ARG A 321 22.13 -10.20 -4.98
CA ARG A 321 21.59 -8.90 -5.44
C ARG A 321 22.71 -7.89 -5.67
N LYS A 322 23.72 -7.84 -4.78
CA LYS A 322 24.93 -7.01 -4.94
C LYS A 322 25.76 -7.46 -6.14
N ALA A 323 26.02 -8.76 -6.28
CA ALA A 323 26.78 -9.30 -7.42
C ALA A 323 26.10 -9.02 -8.78
N CYS A 324 24.77 -9.04 -8.82
CA CYS A 324 23.99 -8.70 -10.01
C CYS A 324 23.77 -7.20 -10.22
N GLY A 325 24.27 -6.33 -9.33
CA GLY A 325 24.10 -4.88 -9.41
C GLY A 325 22.67 -4.38 -9.14
N LEU A 326 21.82 -5.22 -8.54
CA LEU A 326 20.43 -4.88 -8.18
C LEU A 326 20.34 -4.14 -6.84
N GLN A 327 21.29 -4.40 -5.95
CA GLN A 327 21.43 -3.73 -4.65
C GLN A 327 22.81 -3.07 -4.60
N LYS A 328 22.87 -1.83 -4.09
CA LYS A 328 24.14 -1.12 -3.87
C LYS A 328 24.79 -1.61 -2.58
N ASP A 329 26.11 -1.47 -2.48
CA ASP A 329 26.80 -1.57 -1.21
C ASP A 329 26.40 -0.35 -0.36
N ASP A 330 25.94 -0.62 0.86
CA ASP A 330 25.62 0.41 1.86
C ASP A 330 26.88 1.14 2.35
#